data_AF-A0AA43CWC5-F1
#
_entry.id   AF-A0AA43CWC5-F1
#
_cell.length_a   1.000
_cell.length_b   1.000
_cell.length_c   1.000
_cell.angle_alpha   90.00
_cell.angle_beta   90.00
_cell.angle_gamma   90.00
#
_symmetry.space_group_name_H-M   'P 1'
#
loop_
_entity.id
_entity.type
_entity.pdbx_description
1 polymer ?
#
loop_
_entity_poly.entity_id
_entity_poly.type
_entity_poly.pdbx_seq_one_letter_code
_entity_poly.pdbx_strand_id
1 'polypeptide(L)' 'DRHMAMTWARRLKRVFDIDIETCSKCGGDVRIIASIEDPAVINKILAHLDAIAHPAEAGRLPPCRAPPSIGLIDAF' A
#
# COMPACT_ATOMS: atom_id res chain seq x y z
N ASP A 1 -4.98 14.45 28.70
CA ASP A 1 -5.20 13.86 27.37
C ASP A 1 -3.94 13.16 26.88
N ARG A 2 -3.94 11.82 26.85
CA ARG A 2 -2.76 11.05 26.46
C ARG A 2 -2.83 10.87 24.94
N HIS A 3 -2.22 11.79 24.20
CA HIS A 3 -2.01 11.61 22.76
C HIS A 3 -1.18 10.33 22.57
N MET A 4 -1.82 9.19 22.32
CA MET A 4 -1.12 7.99 21.93
C MET A 4 -0.51 8.26 20.56
N ALA A 5 0.82 8.34 20.53
CA ALA A 5 1.56 8.47 19.29
C ALA A 5 1.12 7.35 18.34
N MET A 6 0.65 7.72 17.14
CA MET A 6 0.29 6.73 16.13
C MET A 6 1.53 5.92 15.75
N THR A 7 1.37 4.60 15.68
CA THR A 7 2.38 3.70 15.14
C THR A 7 2.60 4.02 13.66
N TRP A 8 3.78 3.69 13.15
CA TRP A 8 4.08 3.85 11.72
C TRP A 8 3.09 3.05 10.84
N ALA A 9 2.74 1.82 11.24
CA ALA A 9 1.73 1.01 10.57
C ALA A 9 0.35 1.68 10.50
N ARG A 10 -0.13 2.26 11.61
CA ARG A 10 -1.40 2.98 11.62
C ARG A 10 -1.40 4.22 10.71
N ARG A 11 -0.23 4.85 10.51
CA ARG A 11 -0.08 5.93 9.52
C ARG A 11 -0.18 5.41 8.09
N LEU A 12 0.45 4.29 7.76
CA LEU A 12 0.34 3.66 6.44
C LEU A 12 -1.11 3.34 6.09
N LYS A 13 -1.85 2.73 7.02
CA LYS A 13 -3.27 2.45 6.85
C LYS A 13 -4.08 3.72 6.61
N ARG A 14 -3.79 4.80 7.34
CA ARG A 14 -4.54 6.05 7.22
C ARG A 14 -4.25 6.81 5.92
N VAL A 15 -3.00 6.82 5.46
CA VAL A 15 -2.55 7.66 4.33
C VAL A 15 -2.60 6.92 3.00
N PHE A 16 -2.25 5.63 3.01
CA PHE A 16 -2.11 4.82 1.79
C PHE A 16 -3.11 3.65 1.72
N ASP A 17 -3.97 3.48 2.74
CA ASP A 17 -4.88 2.33 2.86
C ASP A 17 -4.16 0.96 2.88
N ILE A 18 -2.91 0.96 3.38
CA ILE A 18 -2.11 -0.26 3.50
C ILE A 18 -2.16 -0.75 4.95
N ASP A 19 -2.80 -1.89 5.17
CA ASP A 19 -2.82 -2.57 6.47
C ASP A 19 -1.76 -3.68 6.54
N ILE A 20 -0.83 -3.56 7.48
CA ILE A 20 0.23 -4.54 7.76
C ILE A 20 0.12 -5.15 9.16
N GLU A 21 -0.90 -4.76 9.94
CA GLU A 21 -1.13 -5.28 11.29
C GLU A 21 -2.09 -6.49 11.26
N THR A 22 -2.75 -6.75 10.13
CA THR A 22 -3.68 -7.88 9.97
C THR A 22 -3.24 -8.80 8.82
N CYS A 23 -3.24 -10.11 9.07
CA CYS A 23 -2.93 -11.10 8.04
C CYS A 23 -4.07 -11.20 7.02
N SER A 24 -3.76 -11.03 5.73
CA SER A 24 -4.75 -11.11 4.65
C SER A 24 -5.36 -12.50 4.45
N LYS A 25 -4.71 -13.57 4.93
CA LYS A 25 -5.20 -14.95 4.78
C LYS A 25 -6.12 -15.39 5.92
N CYS A 26 -5.79 -15.04 7.16
CA CYS A 26 -6.51 -15.52 8.35
C CYS A 26 -7.18 -14.43 9.19
N GLY A 27 -6.91 -13.15 8.91
CA GLY A 27 -7.46 -12.03 9.69
C GLY A 27 -6.86 -11.87 11.09
N GLY A 28 -5.82 -12.64 11.43
CA GLY A 28 -5.14 -12.53 12.72
C GLY A 28 -4.16 -11.36 12.79
N ASP A 29 -3.80 -10.97 14.02
CA ASP A 29 -2.83 -9.91 14.28
C ASP A 29 -1.42 -10.32 13.86
N VAL A 30 -0.72 -9.42 13.18
CA VAL A 30 0.66 -9.58 12.71
C VAL A 30 1.57 -8.62 13.46
N ARG A 31 2.73 -9.11 13.88
CA ARG A 31 3.79 -8.29 14.49
C ARG A 31 4.90 -8.01 13.48
N ILE A 32 5.23 -6.75 13.31
CA ILE A 32 6.41 -6.33 12.53
C ILE A 32 7.66 -6.66 13.35
N ILE A 33 8.55 -7.49 12.81
CA ILE A 33 9.77 -7.95 13.50
C ILE A 33 11.05 -7.26 13.01
N ALA A 34 11.06 -6.75 11.78
CA ALA A 34 12.21 -6.09 11.18
C ALA A 34 11.77 -5.17 10.02
N SER A 35 12.59 -4.16 9.73
CA SER A 35 12.54 -3.32 8.53
C SER A 35 13.78 -3.63 7.69
N ILE A 36 13.63 -3.78 6.38
CA ILE A 36 14.75 -3.98 5.44
C ILE A 36 14.93 -2.67 4.68
N GLU A 37 16.08 -2.00 4.86
CA GLU A 37 16.34 -0.68 4.28
C GLU A 37 17.51 -0.68 3.28
N ASP A 38 18.29 -1.75 3.24
CA ASP A 38 19.42 -1.89 2.30
C ASP A 38 18.90 -2.06 0.85
N PRO A 39 19.22 -1.12 -0.07
CA PRO A 39 18.75 -1.19 -1.46
C PRO A 39 19.20 -2.45 -2.20
N ALA A 40 20.40 -2.97 -1.93
CA ALA A 40 20.90 -4.16 -2.59
C ALA A 40 20.10 -5.41 -2.18
N VAL A 41 19.72 -5.49 -0.90
CA VAL A 41 18.89 -6.58 -0.37
C VAL A 41 17.47 -6.49 -0.93
N ILE A 42 16.87 -5.30 -0.94
CA ILE A 42 15.53 -5.06 -1.50
C ILE A 42 15.49 -5.50 -2.97
N ASN A 43 16.44 -5.04 -3.78
CA ASN A 43 16.51 -5.39 -5.21
C ASN A 43 16.68 -6.89 -5.43
N LYS A 44 17.48 -7.56 -4.60
CA LYS A 44 17.67 -9.01 -4.69
C LYS A 44 16.38 -9.79 -4.40
N ILE A 45 15.60 -9.35 -3.41
CA ILE A 45 14.30 -9.97 -3.08
C ILE A 45 13.30 -9.74 -4.21
N LEU A 46 13.18 -8.51 -4.70
CA LEU A 46 12.25 -8.18 -5.78
C LEU A 46 12.58 -8.97 -7.06
N ALA A 47 13.85 -9.02 -7.47
CA ALA A 47 14.26 -9.80 -8.64
C ALA A 47 13.93 -11.30 -8.51
N HIS A 48 14.03 -11.85 -7.30
CA HIS A 48 13.65 -13.24 -7.04
C HIS A 48 12.13 -13.45 -7.17
N LEU A 49 11.33 -12.52 -6.64
CA LEU A 49 9.88 -12.56 -6.74
C LEU A 49 9.42 -12.42 -8.19
N ASP A 50 10.00 -11.50 -8.97
CA ASP A 50 9.68 -11.33 -10.40
C ASP A 50 10.00 -12.58 -11.23
N ALA A 51 11.07 -13.30 -10.88
CA ALA A 51 11.43 -14.55 -11.55
C ALA A 51 10.45 -15.71 -11.24
N ILE A 52 9.78 -15.67 -10.10
CA ILE A 52 8.84 -16.72 -9.64
C ILE A 52 7.39 -16.36 -9.96
N ALA A 53 7.06 -15.07 -9.99
CA ALA A 53 5.77 -14.59 -10.42
C ALA A 53 5.63 -14.84 -11.93
N HIS A 54 4.86 -15.87 -12.30
CA HIS A 54 4.35 -15.99 -13.66
C HIS A 54 3.71 -14.64 -14.09
N PRO A 55 3.77 -14.24 -15.38
CA PRO A 55 3.42 -12.90 -15.86
C PRO A 55 1.91 -12.65 -15.87
N ALA A 56 1.28 -12.77 -14.72
CA ALA A 56 -0.08 -12.37 -14.45
C ALA A 56 -0.01 -11.17 -13.50
N GLU A 57 -0.70 -10.09 -13.88
CA GLU A 57 -1.12 -8.99 -12.99
C GLU A 57 -0.36 -7.66 -13.01
N ALA A 58 0.73 -7.49 -13.76
CA ALA A 58 1.30 -6.14 -13.97
C ALA A 58 0.47 -5.24 -14.93
N GLY A 59 -0.61 -5.75 -15.54
CA GLY A 59 -1.26 -5.13 -16.70
C GLY A 59 -2.70 -4.61 -16.51
N ARG A 60 -3.24 -4.54 -15.28
CA ARG A 60 -4.68 -4.23 -15.10
C ARG A 60 -4.99 -3.08 -14.14
N LEU A 61 -4.04 -2.19 -13.86
CA LEU A 61 -4.42 -0.94 -13.21
C LEU A 61 -5.15 -0.06 -14.24
N PRO A 62 -6.44 0.29 -14.01
CA PRO A 62 -7.11 1.27 -14.84
C PRO A 62 -6.33 2.60 -14.78
N PRO A 63 -6.31 3.39 -15.87
CA PRO A 63 -5.62 4.66 -15.88
C PRO A 63 -6.14 5.56 -14.75
N CYS A 64 -5.25 6.37 -14.17
CA CYS A 64 -5.60 7.35 -13.15
C CYS A 64 -6.82 8.15 -13.62
N ARG A 65 -7.95 7.97 -12.92
CA ARG A 65 -9.18 8.69 -13.26
C ARG A 65 -8.97 10.18 -12.99
N ALA A 66 -9.36 11.03 -13.93
CA ALA A 66 -9.42 12.47 -13.70
C ALA A 66 -10.38 12.78 -12.52
N PRO A 67 -10.15 13.88 -11.77
CA PRO A 67 -11.11 14.33 -10.77
C PRO A 67 -12.49 14.50 -11.41
N PRO A 68 -13.59 14.18 -10.72
CA PRO A 68 -14.91 14.49 -11.24
C PRO A 68 -14.98 15.99 -11.53
N SER A 69 -15.38 16.36 -12.75
CA SER A 69 -15.68 17.75 -13.08
C SER A 69 -16.81 18.21 -12.16
N ILE A 70 -16.44 18.96 -11.11
CA ILE A 70 -17.41 19.71 -10.34
C ILE A 70 -18.12 20.62 -11.36
N GLY A 71 -19.44 20.49 -11.43
CA GLY A 71 -20.23 20.95 -12.55
C GLY A 71 -19.87 22.37 -13.00
N LEU A 72 -19.64 22.50 -14.31
CA LEU A 72 -19.97 23.69 -15.07
C LEU A 72 -21.47 23.96 -14.82
N ILE A 73 -21.75 24.69 -13.75
CA ILE A 73 -23.02 25.36 -13.57
C ILE A 73 -23.00 26.58 -14.49
N ASP A 74 -23.48 26.39 -15.72
CA ASP A 74 -23.97 27.50 -16.52
C ASP A 74 -25.36 27.92 -16.00
N ALA A 75 -25.56 29.25 -16.00
CA ALA A 75 -26.81 29.99 -15.85
C ALA A 75 -27.42 30.10 -14.42
N PHE A 76 -27.05 31.16 -13.68
CA PHE A 76 -27.79 32.45 -13.63
C PHE A 76 -26.91 33.56 -13.02
#